data_AF-A0A918MSN5-F1
#
_entry.id   AF-A0A918MSN5-F1
#
_cell.length_a   1.000
_cell.length_b   1.000
_cell.length_c   1.000
_cell.angle_alpha   90.00
_cell.angle_beta   90.00
_cell.angle_gamma   90.00
#
_symmetry.space_group_name_H-M   'P 1'
#
loop_
_entity.id
_entity.type
_entity.pdbx_description
1 polymer ?
#
loop_
_entity_poly.entity_id
_entity_poly.type
_entity_poly.pdbx_seq_one_letter_code
_entity_poly.pdbx_strand_id
1 'polypeptide(L)'
;MAQSLQVRFLPETVVRKRRSVGARTDRETWVRIERRLLDKISDQGWNGAECAARLDGVAQPAWRGCMVWRDTNEQVMWRADETDLLPAAPVGNAILSEAPELSDEWWDRLNASLDALAAHQTRRVATPDTETINQTSVTEAIRAVFPGDFDTTVQRWVPAHADLNWANVTAPVFSLFDWEDWGNAPQGLDSASLWASSLAVPSLADRVRQERRRDFESRDGKLMTLFVCSKILGPYAHPEDPRLEPAQRTAEQVIEELQAE
;
A
#
# COMPACT_ATOMS: atom_id res chain seq x y z
N MET A 1 3.89 19.31 -32.26
CA MET A 1 2.53 18.86 -31.92
C MET A 1 2.41 18.89 -30.40
N ALA A 2 1.31 19.40 -29.85
CA ALA A 2 1.10 19.33 -28.40
C ALA A 2 0.95 17.86 -28.01
N GLN A 3 1.80 17.39 -27.10
CA GLN A 3 1.68 16.03 -26.55
C GLN A 3 0.39 15.98 -25.72
N SER A 4 -0.46 14.98 -25.95
CA SER A 4 -1.70 14.77 -25.18
C SER A 4 -1.99 13.27 -25.08
N LEU A 5 -2.74 12.85 -24.05
CA LEU A 5 -3.26 11.47 -23.93
C LEU A 5 -4.40 11.18 -24.93
N GLN A 6 -4.84 12.19 -25.71
CA GLN A 6 -5.93 12.07 -26.67
C GLN A 6 -7.24 11.56 -26.04
N VAL A 7 -7.56 12.03 -24.83
CA VAL A 7 -8.79 11.67 -24.08
C VAL A 7 -9.56 12.91 -23.66
N ARG A 8 -10.86 12.77 -23.40
CA ARG A 8 -11.71 13.81 -22.80
C ARG A 8 -12.23 13.34 -21.45
N PHE A 9 -12.09 14.18 -20.43
CA PHE A 9 -12.63 13.88 -19.10
C PHE A 9 -14.14 14.02 -19.07
N LEU A 10 -14.79 13.13 -18.31
CA LEU A 10 -16.19 13.17 -17.96
C LEU A 10 -16.33 13.98 -16.65
N PRO A 11 -16.76 15.26 -16.70
CA PRO A 11 -16.65 16.20 -15.57
C PRO A 11 -17.40 15.76 -14.31
N GLU A 12 -18.49 15.01 -14.47
CA GLU A 12 -19.32 14.47 -13.40
C GLU A 12 -18.64 13.35 -12.60
N THR A 13 -17.55 12.79 -13.12
CA THR A 13 -16.81 11.67 -12.50
C THR A 13 -15.57 12.13 -11.76
N VAL A 14 -15.36 13.44 -11.64
CA VAL A 14 -14.16 14.02 -11.05
C VAL A 14 -14.09 13.71 -9.55
N VAL A 15 -13.01 13.05 -9.15
CA VAL A 15 -12.64 12.82 -7.76
C VAL A 15 -11.43 13.68 -7.43
N ARG A 16 -11.52 14.44 -6.33
CA ARG A 16 -10.44 15.30 -5.84
C ARG A 16 -9.91 14.76 -4.52
N LYS A 17 -8.62 14.42 -4.49
CA LYS A 17 -7.86 14.13 -3.27
C LYS A 17 -6.94 15.32 -2.96
N ARG A 18 -6.26 15.28 -1.82
CA ARG A 18 -5.36 16.37 -1.36
C ARG A 18 -4.29 16.77 -2.38
N ARG A 19 -3.73 15.81 -3.13
CA ARG A 19 -2.61 16.02 -4.07
C ARG A 19 -2.92 15.64 -5.52
N SER A 20 -4.06 15.00 -5.76
CA SER A 20 -4.42 14.48 -7.08
C SER A 20 -5.88 14.75 -7.42
N VAL A 21 -6.15 14.81 -8.72
CA VAL A 21 -7.48 14.83 -9.31
C VAL A 21 -7.55 13.68 -10.29
N GLY A 22 -8.63 12.90 -10.26
CA GLY A 22 -8.87 11.89 -11.28
C GLY A 22 -10.27 11.98 -11.85
N ALA A 23 -10.44 11.48 -13.07
CA ALA A 23 -11.73 11.42 -13.75
C ALA A 23 -11.76 10.24 -14.73
N ARG A 24 -12.97 9.74 -15.00
CA ARG A 24 -13.21 8.84 -16.13
C ARG A 24 -13.06 9.62 -17.44
N THR A 25 -12.75 8.89 -18.50
CA THR A 25 -12.63 9.44 -19.85
C THR A 25 -13.72 8.93 -20.79
N ASP A 26 -13.81 9.54 -21.96
CA ASP A 26 -14.60 9.09 -23.11
C ASP A 26 -14.12 7.75 -23.72
N ARG A 27 -12.99 7.21 -23.28
CA ARG A 27 -12.43 5.92 -23.71
C ARG A 27 -12.65 4.79 -22.70
N GLU A 28 -13.53 5.01 -21.72
CA GLU A 28 -13.76 4.07 -20.61
C GLU A 28 -12.47 3.74 -19.84
N THR A 29 -11.61 4.75 -19.66
CA THR A 29 -10.39 4.69 -18.84
C THR A 29 -10.50 5.65 -17.65
N TRP A 30 -9.57 5.52 -16.71
CA TRP A 30 -9.37 6.47 -15.62
C TRP A 30 -8.08 7.25 -15.86
N VAL A 31 -8.11 8.57 -15.68
CA VAL A 31 -6.90 9.39 -15.64
C VAL A 31 -6.73 9.99 -14.26
N ARG A 32 -5.58 9.78 -13.65
CA ARG A 32 -5.14 10.42 -12.40
C ARG A 32 -4.08 11.46 -12.74
N ILE A 33 -4.34 12.72 -12.38
CA ILE A 33 -3.40 13.82 -12.47
C ILE A 33 -2.94 14.15 -11.06
N GLU A 34 -1.64 14.21 -10.84
CA GLU A 34 -1.05 14.62 -9.59
C GLU A 34 -0.03 15.74 -9.84
N ARG A 35 0.20 16.56 -8.80
CA ARG A 35 1.18 17.65 -8.77
C ARG A 35 2.21 17.35 -7.70
N ARG A 36 3.50 17.43 -8.04
CA ARG A 36 4.60 17.23 -7.09
C ARG A 36 5.63 18.35 -7.20
N LEU A 37 6.13 18.82 -6.06
CA LEU A 37 7.28 19.72 -6.05
C LEU A 37 8.51 18.97 -6.61
N LEU A 38 9.38 19.65 -7.35
CA LEU A 38 10.54 19.02 -7.98
C LEU A 38 11.50 18.39 -6.96
N ASP A 39 11.69 19.02 -5.81
CA ASP A 39 12.52 18.52 -4.70
C ASP A 39 11.91 17.29 -3.99
N LYS A 40 10.63 17.00 -4.24
CA LYS A 40 9.92 15.82 -3.72
C LYS A 40 9.89 14.66 -4.70
N ILE A 41 10.52 14.79 -5.87
CA ILE A 41 10.73 13.69 -6.81
C ILE A 41 12.08 13.07 -6.48
N SER A 42 12.05 11.87 -5.90
CA SER A 42 13.25 11.13 -5.52
C SER A 42 14.04 10.62 -6.74
N ASP A 43 15.25 10.12 -6.51
CA ASP A 43 16.09 9.53 -7.56
C ASP A 43 15.46 8.31 -8.26
N GLN A 44 14.55 7.59 -7.59
CA GLN A 44 13.78 6.51 -8.23
C GLN A 44 12.64 7.04 -9.12
N GLY A 45 12.46 8.35 -9.17
CA GLY A 45 11.43 9.02 -9.94
C GLY A 45 10.05 8.97 -9.30
N TRP A 46 9.05 9.24 -10.13
CA TRP A 46 7.63 9.29 -9.78
C TRP A 46 6.84 8.69 -10.93
N ASN A 47 7.03 7.39 -11.10
CA ASN A 47 6.51 6.57 -12.19
C ASN A 47 6.09 5.20 -11.66
N GLY A 48 5.55 5.16 -10.44
CA GLY A 48 5.15 3.94 -9.75
C GLY A 48 4.14 3.13 -10.57
N ALA A 49 3.05 3.78 -10.99
CA ALA A 49 2.00 3.19 -11.83
C ALA A 49 2.55 2.62 -13.16
N GLU A 50 3.37 3.39 -13.86
CA GLU A 50 4.01 2.95 -15.11
C GLU A 50 4.94 1.75 -14.89
N CYS A 51 5.73 1.75 -13.81
CA CYS A 51 6.62 0.63 -13.50
C CYS A 51 5.82 -0.62 -13.11
N ALA A 52 4.72 -0.46 -12.38
CA ALA A 52 3.85 -1.55 -11.94
C ALA A 52 3.18 -2.29 -13.11
N ALA A 53 3.06 -1.63 -14.28
CA ALA A 53 2.55 -2.24 -15.51
C ALA A 53 3.37 -3.44 -16.00
N ARG A 54 4.61 -3.62 -15.50
CA ARG A 54 5.47 -4.78 -15.80
C ARG A 54 5.25 -5.96 -14.85
N LEU A 55 4.41 -5.81 -13.83
CA LEU A 55 4.14 -6.87 -12.87
C LEU A 55 3.17 -7.88 -13.46
N ASP A 56 3.69 -9.05 -13.79
CA ASP A 56 2.92 -10.20 -14.24
C ASP A 56 2.27 -10.94 -13.06
N GLY A 57 1.06 -11.45 -13.25
CA GLY A 57 0.34 -12.27 -12.26
C GLY A 57 -0.39 -11.50 -11.16
N VAL A 58 -0.20 -10.19 -11.09
CA VAL A 58 -0.89 -9.30 -10.14
C VAL A 58 -2.21 -8.81 -10.75
N ALA A 59 -3.32 -8.96 -10.03
CA ALA A 59 -4.60 -8.39 -10.44
C ALA A 59 -4.59 -6.86 -10.25
N GLN A 60 -4.40 -6.11 -11.33
CA GLN A 60 -4.38 -4.64 -11.35
C GLN A 60 -4.96 -4.10 -12.66
N PRO A 61 -5.44 -2.84 -12.71
CA PRO A 61 -5.86 -2.20 -13.95
C PRO A 61 -4.68 -2.05 -14.90
N ALA A 62 -4.89 -2.26 -16.20
CA ALA A 62 -3.82 -2.07 -17.18
C ALA A 62 -3.45 -0.58 -17.27
N TRP A 63 -2.16 -0.28 -17.15
CA TRP A 63 -1.65 1.05 -17.46
C TRP A 63 -1.62 1.26 -18.98
N ARG A 64 -2.15 2.39 -19.44
CA ARG A 64 -2.31 2.73 -20.87
C ARG A 64 -1.26 3.71 -21.36
N GLY A 65 -0.83 4.61 -20.50
CA GLY A 65 0.15 5.63 -20.84
C GLY A 65 0.24 6.71 -19.78
N CYS A 66 1.21 7.60 -19.95
CA CYS A 66 1.31 8.79 -19.12
C CYS A 66 1.74 10.01 -19.91
N MET A 67 1.55 11.16 -19.27
CA MET A 67 2.21 12.41 -19.63
C MET A 67 2.85 13.02 -18.40
N VAL A 68 4.04 13.57 -18.60
CA VAL A 68 4.77 14.31 -17.57
C VAL A 68 5.14 15.66 -18.15
N TRP A 69 4.87 16.74 -17.43
CA TRP A 69 5.25 18.08 -17.85
C TRP A 69 5.68 18.93 -16.66
N ARG A 70 6.62 19.83 -16.91
CA ARG A 70 7.06 20.82 -15.92
C ARG A 70 6.13 22.02 -15.98
N ASP A 71 5.79 22.56 -14.81
CA ASP A 71 5.11 23.84 -14.74
C ASP A 71 6.05 24.97 -15.20
N THR A 72 5.53 25.95 -15.95
CA THR A 72 6.35 27.05 -16.47
C THR A 72 6.58 28.16 -15.45
N ASN A 73 5.73 28.25 -14.43
CA ASN A 73 5.72 29.34 -13.46
C ASN A 73 6.15 28.88 -12.06
N GLU A 74 5.97 27.59 -11.75
CA GLU A 74 6.26 27.01 -10.44
C GLU A 74 7.34 25.92 -10.52
N GLN A 75 8.06 25.67 -9.41
CA GLN A 75 9.03 24.57 -9.30
C GLN A 75 8.34 23.22 -9.04
N VAL A 76 7.36 22.90 -9.89
CA VAL A 76 6.59 21.66 -9.80
C VAL A 76 6.57 20.90 -11.10
N MET A 77 6.34 19.61 -10.98
CA MET A 77 6.08 18.70 -12.09
C MET A 77 4.67 18.13 -11.93
N TRP A 78 4.05 17.95 -13.07
CA TRP A 78 2.75 17.33 -13.20
C TRP A 78 2.90 16.00 -13.89
N ARG A 79 2.11 15.02 -13.47
CA ARG A 79 2.01 13.72 -14.11
C ARG A 79 0.55 13.35 -14.25
N ALA A 80 0.19 12.84 -15.43
CA ALA A 80 -1.10 12.23 -15.70
C ALA A 80 -0.87 10.77 -16.10
N ASP A 81 -1.43 9.82 -15.36
CA ASP A 81 -1.42 8.39 -15.70
C ASP A 81 -2.82 7.97 -16.15
N GLU A 82 -2.90 7.28 -17.28
CA GLU A 82 -4.12 6.63 -17.78
C GLU A 82 -4.07 5.13 -17.44
N THR A 83 -5.13 4.62 -16.84
CA THR A 83 -5.32 3.19 -16.57
C THR A 83 -6.70 2.73 -17.04
N ASP A 84 -6.89 1.42 -17.16
CA ASP A 84 -8.24 0.86 -17.19
C ASP A 84 -9.06 1.27 -15.96
N LEU A 85 -10.38 1.22 -16.10
CA LEU A 85 -11.28 1.37 -14.97
C LEU A 85 -11.10 0.20 -14.00
N LEU A 86 -11.33 0.47 -12.72
CA LEU A 86 -11.43 -0.56 -11.71
C LEU A 86 -12.56 -1.54 -12.07
N PRO A 87 -12.37 -2.86 -11.87
CA PRO A 87 -13.40 -3.85 -12.21
C PRO A 87 -14.60 -3.81 -11.25
N ALA A 88 -14.44 -3.20 -10.08
CA ALA A 88 -15.48 -2.98 -9.10
C ALA A 88 -15.15 -1.76 -8.22
N ALA A 89 -16.06 -1.42 -7.29
CA ALA A 89 -15.82 -0.33 -6.35
C ALA A 89 -14.72 -0.71 -5.33
N PRO A 90 -13.98 0.27 -4.78
CA PRO A 90 -13.12 0.04 -3.62
C PRO A 90 -13.91 -0.60 -2.47
N VAL A 91 -13.28 -1.50 -1.71
CA VAL A 91 -13.93 -2.21 -0.58
C VAL A 91 -14.44 -1.22 0.47
N GLY A 92 -13.70 -0.14 0.72
CA GLY A 92 -14.17 0.93 1.60
C GLY A 92 -13.12 2.02 1.82
N ASN A 93 -13.09 2.55 3.04
CA ASN A 93 -12.02 3.44 3.50
C ASN A 93 -10.78 2.62 3.92
N ALA A 94 -9.68 3.30 4.25
CA ALA A 94 -8.43 2.63 4.62
C ALA A 94 -8.56 1.72 5.86
N ILE A 95 -9.46 2.07 6.78
CA ILE A 95 -9.81 1.31 7.98
C ILE A 95 -11.31 1.04 7.92
N LEU A 96 -11.70 -0.23 8.07
CA LEU A 96 -13.11 -0.63 8.05
C LEU A 96 -13.67 -0.69 9.47
N SER A 97 -14.92 -0.26 9.63
CA SER A 97 -15.69 -0.42 10.87
C SER A 97 -16.56 -1.68 10.87
N GLU A 98 -16.75 -2.31 9.72
CA GLU A 98 -17.59 -3.50 9.53
C GLU A 98 -16.90 -4.47 8.56
N ALA A 99 -17.14 -5.78 8.73
CA ALA A 99 -16.57 -6.80 7.86
C ALA A 99 -17.20 -6.74 6.46
N PRO A 100 -16.41 -6.60 5.38
CA PRO A 100 -16.94 -6.70 4.03
C PRO A 100 -17.30 -8.16 3.72
N GLU A 101 -18.35 -8.36 2.92
CA GLU A 101 -18.70 -9.68 2.39
C GLU A 101 -17.75 -10.03 1.23
N LEU A 102 -16.74 -10.84 1.52
CA LEU A 102 -15.73 -11.28 0.55
C LEU A 102 -15.80 -12.80 0.38
N SER A 103 -15.83 -13.27 -0.87
CA SER A 103 -15.81 -14.69 -1.19
C SER A 103 -14.43 -15.32 -1.00
N ASP A 104 -14.36 -16.65 -0.88
CA ASP A 104 -13.07 -17.36 -0.87
C ASP A 104 -12.28 -17.11 -2.18
N GLU A 105 -12.96 -16.99 -3.33
CA GLU A 105 -12.31 -16.62 -4.59
C GLU A 105 -11.63 -15.25 -4.51
N TRP A 106 -12.24 -14.27 -3.84
CA TRP A 106 -11.62 -12.96 -3.63
C TRP A 106 -10.31 -13.09 -2.84
N TRP A 107 -10.32 -13.88 -1.77
CA TRP A 107 -9.13 -14.13 -0.95
C TRP A 107 -8.03 -14.88 -1.73
N ASP A 108 -8.41 -15.88 -2.53
CA ASP A 108 -7.48 -16.58 -3.43
C ASP A 108 -6.81 -15.61 -4.42
N ARG A 109 -7.58 -14.65 -4.97
CA ARG A 109 -7.06 -13.63 -5.89
C ARG A 109 -6.15 -12.63 -5.19
N LEU A 110 -6.45 -12.24 -3.95
CA LEU A 110 -5.54 -11.44 -3.10
C LEU A 110 -4.23 -12.18 -2.91
N ASN A 111 -4.29 -13.42 -2.41
CA ASN A 111 -3.12 -14.23 -2.11
C ASN A 111 -2.24 -14.45 -3.34
N ALA A 112 -2.84 -14.85 -4.46
CA ALA A 112 -2.11 -15.06 -5.71
C ALA A 112 -1.42 -13.77 -6.20
N SER A 113 -2.07 -12.62 -6.05
CA SER A 113 -1.50 -11.34 -6.47
C SER A 113 -0.34 -10.89 -5.58
N LEU A 114 -0.44 -11.06 -4.26
CA LEU A 114 0.63 -10.72 -3.33
C LEU A 114 1.83 -11.68 -3.47
N ASP A 115 1.57 -12.97 -3.68
CA ASP A 115 2.63 -13.95 -3.92
C ASP A 115 3.34 -13.69 -5.26
N ALA A 116 2.58 -13.35 -6.31
CA ALA A 116 3.16 -12.93 -7.59
C ALA A 116 4.02 -11.67 -7.43
N LEU A 117 3.51 -10.66 -6.72
CA LEU A 117 4.25 -9.42 -6.44
C LEU A 117 5.57 -9.71 -5.71
N ALA A 118 5.54 -10.49 -4.63
CA ALA A 118 6.73 -10.81 -3.84
C ALA A 118 7.78 -11.64 -4.62
N ALA A 119 7.38 -12.30 -5.72
CA ALA A 119 8.27 -13.06 -6.59
C ALA A 119 8.96 -12.21 -7.69
N HIS A 120 8.50 -10.96 -7.91
CA HIS A 120 9.11 -10.06 -8.89
C HIS A 120 10.48 -9.56 -8.45
N GLN A 121 11.22 -8.98 -9.40
CA GLN A 121 12.46 -8.26 -9.12
C GLN A 121 12.30 -6.79 -9.50
N THR A 122 12.73 -5.89 -8.62
CA THR A 122 12.74 -4.45 -8.88
C THR A 122 13.92 -3.79 -8.18
N ARG A 123 14.32 -2.62 -8.68
CA ARG A 123 15.26 -1.72 -7.97
C ARG A 123 14.56 -0.62 -7.20
N ARG A 124 13.22 -0.51 -7.35
CA ARG A 124 12.42 0.43 -6.57
C ARG A 124 12.51 0.06 -5.10
N VAL A 125 12.49 1.07 -4.25
CA VAL A 125 12.36 0.90 -2.81
C VAL A 125 11.00 1.44 -2.42
N ALA A 126 10.26 0.65 -1.65
CA ALA A 126 8.92 1.01 -1.23
C ALA A 126 8.92 2.32 -0.42
N THR A 127 7.85 3.09 -0.55
CA THR A 127 7.66 4.35 0.17
C THR A 127 6.40 4.35 1.04
N PRO A 128 6.25 3.43 2.00
CA PRO A 128 5.09 3.46 2.91
C PRO A 128 5.00 4.83 3.60
N ASP A 129 3.79 5.37 3.71
CA ASP A 129 3.53 6.75 4.18
C ASP A 129 4.29 7.84 3.41
N THR A 130 4.65 7.56 2.15
CA THR A 130 5.45 8.42 1.27
C THR A 130 6.90 8.63 1.71
N GLU A 131 7.43 7.77 2.59
CA GLU A 131 8.82 7.77 3.04
C GLU A 131 9.55 6.48 2.64
N THR A 132 10.77 6.61 2.10
CA THR A 132 11.56 5.46 1.65
C THR A 132 11.92 4.54 2.81
N ILE A 133 11.38 3.33 2.81
CA ILE A 133 11.66 2.35 3.84
C ILE A 133 13.09 1.79 3.70
N ASN A 134 13.78 1.74 4.83
CA ASN A 134 15.14 1.21 4.96
C ASN A 134 15.36 0.63 6.37
N GLN A 135 16.44 -0.13 6.56
CA GLN A 135 16.76 -0.79 7.83
C GLN A 135 16.71 0.15 9.04
N THR A 136 17.29 1.36 8.90
CA THR A 136 17.32 2.36 9.96
C THR A 136 15.92 2.81 10.32
N SER A 137 15.11 3.22 9.33
CA SER A 137 13.72 3.66 9.56
C SER A 137 12.84 2.58 10.20
N VAL A 138 13.02 1.31 9.83
CA VAL A 138 12.28 0.18 10.44
C VAL A 138 12.67 0.03 11.91
N THR A 139 13.98 0.03 12.19
CA THR A 139 14.50 -0.12 13.55
C THR A 139 14.06 1.05 14.44
N GLU A 140 14.15 2.27 13.95
CA GLU A 140 13.74 3.48 14.68
C GLU A 140 12.23 3.47 14.95
N ALA A 141 11.40 3.16 13.94
CA ALA A 141 9.96 3.12 14.10
C ALA A 141 9.51 2.06 15.14
N ILE A 142 10.14 0.89 15.15
CA ILE A 142 9.83 -0.17 16.13
C ILE A 142 10.30 0.26 17.53
N ARG A 143 11.56 0.69 17.67
CA ARG A 143 12.17 1.02 18.98
C ARG A 143 11.59 2.28 19.62
N ALA A 144 10.99 3.18 18.84
CA ALA A 144 10.30 4.35 19.37
C ALA A 144 9.11 3.98 20.26
N VAL A 145 8.49 2.81 20.04
CA VAL A 145 7.29 2.37 20.77
C VAL A 145 7.56 1.14 21.63
N PHE A 146 8.41 0.22 21.17
CA PHE A 146 8.70 -1.04 21.85
C PHE A 146 10.15 -1.08 22.33
N PRO A 147 10.44 -0.57 23.55
CA PRO A 147 11.76 -0.68 24.14
C PRO A 147 11.98 -2.14 24.56
N GLY A 148 12.74 -2.88 23.77
CA GLY A 148 13.04 -4.30 24.04
C GLY A 148 14.38 -4.71 23.46
N ASP A 149 14.96 -5.76 24.05
CA ASP A 149 16.17 -6.40 23.54
C ASP A 149 15.78 -7.54 22.60
N PHE A 150 15.49 -7.19 21.35
CA PHE A 150 15.31 -8.13 20.24
C PHE A 150 15.95 -7.55 18.98
N ASP A 151 16.41 -8.43 18.11
CA ASP A 151 17.10 -8.03 16.88
C ASP A 151 16.11 -7.51 15.83
N THR A 152 16.28 -6.25 15.42
CA THR A 152 15.44 -5.59 14.40
C THR A 152 16.05 -5.64 13.00
N THR A 153 17.13 -6.40 12.80
CA THR A 153 17.77 -6.58 11.49
C THR A 153 16.80 -7.26 10.52
N VAL A 154 16.44 -6.59 9.44
CA VAL A 154 15.62 -7.15 8.36
C VAL A 154 16.51 -8.00 7.46
N GLN A 155 16.10 -9.25 7.23
CA GLN A 155 16.89 -10.20 6.45
C GLN A 155 16.44 -10.31 4.99
N ARG A 156 15.15 -10.14 4.74
CA ARG A 156 14.52 -10.37 3.44
C ARG A 156 13.72 -9.16 3.01
N TRP A 157 14.14 -8.61 1.87
CA TRP A 157 13.46 -7.54 1.16
C TRP A 157 12.83 -8.11 -0.10
N VAL A 158 11.52 -7.90 -0.28
CA VAL A 158 10.74 -8.37 -1.43
C VAL A 158 9.87 -7.23 -1.95
N PRO A 159 9.45 -7.23 -3.24
CA PRO A 159 8.50 -6.26 -3.72
C PRO A 159 7.19 -6.32 -2.92
N ALA A 160 6.69 -5.16 -2.56
CA ALA A 160 5.44 -4.94 -1.82
C ALA A 160 4.70 -3.73 -2.42
N HIS A 161 3.39 -3.71 -2.28
CA HIS A 161 2.52 -2.59 -2.65
C HIS A 161 2.82 -1.36 -1.79
N ALA A 162 3.13 -1.59 -0.51
CA ALA A 162 3.55 -0.59 0.49
C ALA A 162 2.50 0.44 0.92
N ASP A 163 1.34 0.46 0.26
CA ASP A 163 0.12 1.13 0.72
C ASP A 163 -1.09 0.17 0.69
N LEU A 164 -0.90 -1.09 1.13
CA LEU A 164 -1.99 -2.07 1.11
C LEU A 164 -2.97 -1.85 2.27
N ASN A 165 -4.16 -1.35 1.93
CA ASN A 165 -5.29 -1.17 2.83
C ASN A 165 -6.61 -1.35 2.07
N TRP A 166 -7.75 -1.33 2.78
CA TRP A 166 -9.07 -1.60 2.19
C TRP A 166 -9.57 -0.53 1.20
N ALA A 167 -8.95 0.65 1.15
CA ALA A 167 -9.24 1.66 0.13
C ALA A 167 -8.49 1.45 -1.19
N ASN A 168 -7.52 0.53 -1.23
CA ASN A 168 -6.66 0.25 -2.39
C ASN A 168 -6.90 -1.14 -2.98
N VAL A 169 -8.02 -1.78 -2.60
CA VAL A 169 -8.52 -3.04 -3.18
C VAL A 169 -10.00 -2.89 -3.54
N THR A 170 -10.47 -3.67 -4.50
CA THR A 170 -11.86 -3.64 -4.99
C THR A 170 -12.63 -4.91 -4.64
N ALA A 171 -13.96 -4.82 -4.54
CA ALA A 171 -14.87 -5.95 -4.36
C ALA A 171 -16.21 -5.72 -5.08
N PRO A 172 -16.92 -6.79 -5.53
CA PRO A 172 -16.62 -8.20 -5.29
C PRO A 172 -15.53 -8.78 -6.20
N VAL A 173 -15.13 -8.08 -7.25
CA VAL A 173 -14.01 -8.49 -8.13
C VAL A 173 -12.72 -7.90 -7.58
N PHE A 174 -11.74 -8.74 -7.24
CA PHE A 174 -10.46 -8.30 -6.69
C PHE A 174 -9.58 -7.58 -7.71
N SER A 175 -9.00 -6.46 -7.29
CA SER A 175 -7.92 -5.75 -8.00
C SER A 175 -7.20 -4.82 -7.02
N LEU A 176 -5.87 -4.77 -7.12
CA LEU A 176 -4.98 -3.81 -6.46
C LEU A 176 -4.80 -2.56 -7.33
N PHE A 177 -4.76 -1.39 -6.70
CA PHE A 177 -4.54 -0.12 -7.39
C PHE A 177 -3.87 0.91 -6.46
N ASP A 178 -3.50 2.07 -7.01
CA ASP A 178 -2.70 3.10 -6.33
C ASP A 178 -1.22 2.69 -6.12
N TRP A 179 -0.59 2.21 -7.19
CA TRP A 179 0.79 1.74 -7.26
C TRP A 179 1.86 2.85 -7.18
N GLU A 180 1.67 3.92 -6.42
CA GLU A 180 2.68 4.99 -6.34
C GLU A 180 3.87 4.59 -5.46
N ASP A 181 3.59 3.88 -4.36
CA ASP A 181 4.55 3.62 -3.28
C ASP A 181 5.24 2.25 -3.35
N TRP A 182 4.90 1.42 -4.35
CA TRP A 182 5.41 0.06 -4.44
C TRP A 182 6.93 -0.02 -4.69
N GLY A 183 7.55 -1.06 -4.16
CA GLY A 183 8.97 -1.36 -4.31
C GLY A 183 9.42 -2.42 -3.33
N ASN A 184 10.73 -2.65 -3.21
CA ASN A 184 11.26 -3.56 -2.21
C ASN A 184 11.00 -3.03 -0.79
N ALA A 185 10.43 -3.87 0.06
CA ALA A 185 10.20 -3.65 1.48
C ALA A 185 10.48 -4.94 2.26
N PRO A 186 10.60 -4.89 3.60
CA PRO A 186 10.72 -6.10 4.40
C PRO A 186 9.55 -7.06 4.14
N GLN A 187 9.83 -8.37 4.10
CA GLN A 187 8.79 -9.38 3.91
C GLN A 187 7.67 -9.19 4.95
N GLY A 188 6.42 -9.25 4.48
CA GLY A 188 5.24 -9.16 5.33
C GLY A 188 4.68 -7.75 5.54
N LEU A 189 5.28 -6.70 4.97
CA LEU A 189 4.78 -5.31 5.08
C LEU A 189 3.31 -5.19 4.63
N ASP A 190 2.98 -5.70 3.45
CA ASP A 190 1.62 -5.65 2.90
C ASP A 190 0.61 -6.41 3.77
N SER A 191 0.95 -7.65 4.15
CA SER A 191 0.13 -8.49 5.03
C SER A 191 -0.13 -7.83 6.39
N ALA A 192 0.92 -7.26 7.00
CA ALA A 192 0.82 -6.54 8.25
C ALA A 192 -0.02 -5.26 8.11
N SER A 193 0.12 -4.51 7.00
CA SER A 193 -0.64 -3.29 6.74
C SER A 193 -2.14 -3.57 6.58
N LEU A 194 -2.49 -4.60 5.78
CA LEU A 194 -3.88 -5.01 5.62
C LEU A 194 -4.49 -5.49 6.94
N TRP A 195 -3.73 -6.26 7.74
CA TRP A 195 -4.17 -6.69 9.06
C TRP A 195 -4.38 -5.51 10.01
N ALA A 196 -3.45 -4.57 10.06
CA ALA A 196 -3.56 -3.35 10.87
C ALA A 196 -4.79 -2.51 10.49
N SER A 197 -5.10 -2.43 9.19
CA SER A 197 -6.33 -1.82 8.66
C SER A 197 -7.61 -2.60 8.97
N SER A 198 -7.50 -3.84 9.43
CA SER A 198 -8.61 -4.73 9.79
C SER A 198 -8.86 -4.84 11.29
N LEU A 199 -7.96 -4.31 12.13
CA LEU A 199 -7.97 -4.54 13.58
C LEU A 199 -9.25 -4.07 14.30
N ALA A 200 -10.00 -3.12 13.72
CA ALA A 200 -11.28 -2.68 14.26
C ALA A 200 -12.40 -3.72 14.10
N VAL A 201 -12.17 -4.76 13.27
CA VAL A 201 -13.11 -5.86 12.97
C VAL A 201 -12.37 -7.17 13.24
N PRO A 202 -12.46 -7.74 14.46
CA PRO A 202 -11.63 -8.88 14.88
C PRO A 202 -11.69 -10.08 13.93
N SER A 203 -12.89 -10.46 13.46
CA SER A 203 -13.05 -11.58 12.52
C SER A 203 -12.35 -11.35 11.18
N LEU A 204 -12.26 -10.10 10.71
CA LEU A 204 -11.55 -9.74 9.50
C LEU A 204 -10.04 -9.77 9.72
N ALA A 205 -9.55 -9.25 10.85
CA ALA A 205 -8.15 -9.31 11.21
C ALA A 205 -7.66 -10.77 11.36
N ASP A 206 -8.47 -11.64 11.97
CA ASP A 206 -8.21 -13.07 12.09
C ASP A 206 -8.16 -13.75 10.71
N ARG A 207 -9.07 -13.38 9.80
CA ARG A 207 -9.05 -13.90 8.43
C ARG A 207 -7.79 -13.48 7.68
N VAL A 208 -7.38 -12.21 7.75
CA VAL A 208 -6.12 -11.75 7.13
C VAL A 208 -4.91 -12.53 7.67
N ARG A 209 -4.85 -12.76 8.98
CA ARG A 209 -3.80 -13.58 9.61
C ARG A 209 -3.83 -15.03 9.13
N GLN A 210 -5.01 -15.62 8.97
CA GLN A 210 -5.14 -16.98 8.46
C GLN A 210 -4.63 -17.09 7.01
N GLU A 211 -5.05 -16.16 6.15
CA GLU A 211 -4.69 -16.15 4.72
C GLU A 211 -3.20 -15.92 4.51
N ARG A 212 -2.62 -14.98 5.26
CA ARG A 212 -1.21 -14.58 5.15
C ARG A 212 -0.33 -15.16 6.26
N ARG A 213 -0.74 -16.30 6.85
CA ARG A 213 -0.05 -16.92 8.00
C ARG A 213 1.47 -17.02 7.83
N ARG A 214 1.92 -17.44 6.65
CA ARG A 214 3.36 -17.59 6.34
C ARG A 214 4.14 -16.29 6.48
N ASP A 215 3.53 -15.15 6.16
CA ASP A 215 4.17 -13.86 6.37
C ASP A 215 4.24 -13.55 7.86
N PHE A 216 3.13 -13.71 8.61
CA PHE A 216 3.10 -13.43 10.05
C PHE A 216 4.01 -14.33 10.90
N GLU A 217 4.19 -15.59 10.51
CA GLU A 217 5.08 -16.53 11.20
C GLU A 217 6.56 -16.30 10.87
N SER A 218 6.86 -15.61 9.75
CA SER A 218 8.24 -15.28 9.37
C SER A 218 8.81 -14.19 10.28
N ARG A 219 10.12 -14.26 10.55
CA ARG A 219 10.81 -13.27 11.40
C ARG A 219 10.64 -11.84 10.90
N ASP A 220 10.82 -11.59 9.60
CA ASP A 220 10.64 -10.24 9.05
C ASP A 220 9.18 -9.79 9.05
N GLY A 221 8.22 -10.71 8.90
CA GLY A 221 6.80 -10.39 9.04
C GLY A 221 6.37 -10.10 10.48
N LYS A 222 7.03 -10.71 11.48
CA LYS A 222 6.93 -10.30 12.89
C LYS A 222 7.45 -8.88 13.08
N LEU A 223 8.62 -8.55 12.53
CA LEU A 223 9.14 -7.17 12.52
C LEU A 223 8.17 -6.20 11.83
N MET A 224 7.56 -6.60 10.71
CA MET A 224 6.57 -5.76 10.02
C MET A 224 5.26 -5.62 10.80
N THR A 225 4.87 -6.63 11.57
CA THR A 225 3.74 -6.54 12.51
C THR A 225 4.04 -5.49 13.58
N LEU A 226 5.25 -5.49 14.15
CA LEU A 226 5.66 -4.43 15.10
C LEU A 226 5.76 -3.06 14.44
N PHE A 227 6.28 -2.99 13.21
CA PHE A 227 6.38 -1.74 12.45
C PHE A 227 5.01 -1.10 12.20
N VAL A 228 3.98 -1.88 11.85
CA VAL A 228 2.62 -1.32 11.68
C VAL A 228 1.95 -1.04 13.03
N CYS A 229 2.19 -1.86 14.06
CA CYS A 229 1.70 -1.58 15.41
C CYS A 229 2.28 -0.28 15.97
N SER A 230 3.55 0.05 15.69
CA SER A 230 4.15 1.30 16.18
C SER A 230 3.51 2.55 15.57
N LYS A 231 2.91 2.42 14.37
CA LYS A 231 2.10 3.50 13.76
C LYS A 231 0.75 3.68 14.45
N ILE A 232 0.18 2.60 14.98
CA ILE A 232 -1.11 2.62 15.71
C ILE A 232 -0.90 3.11 17.15
N LEU A 233 0.14 2.62 17.83
CA LEU A 233 0.43 2.86 19.24
C LEU A 233 1.41 4.03 19.46
N GLY A 234 1.82 4.70 18.39
CA GLY A 234 2.80 5.77 18.42
C GLY A 234 2.31 7.05 19.10
N PRO A 235 3.16 8.09 19.17
CA PRO A 235 2.87 9.33 19.90
C PRO A 235 1.66 10.13 19.38
N TYR A 236 1.18 9.82 18.17
CA TYR A 236 0.03 10.47 17.54
C TYR A 236 -1.23 9.59 17.55
N ALA A 237 -1.22 8.50 18.33
CA ALA A 237 -2.37 7.62 18.51
C ALA A 237 -3.60 8.41 18.98
N HIS A 238 -4.74 8.21 18.31
CA HIS A 238 -6.01 8.76 18.79
C HIS A 238 -6.50 7.88 19.96
N PRO A 239 -6.79 8.42 21.15
CA PRO A 239 -7.14 7.62 22.33
C PRO A 239 -8.35 6.69 22.14
N GLU A 240 -9.25 7.05 21.23
CA GLU A 240 -10.47 6.29 20.91
C GLU A 240 -10.31 5.40 19.67
N ASP A 241 -9.08 5.21 19.15
CA ASP A 241 -8.85 4.29 18.04
C ASP A 241 -9.13 2.84 18.49
N PRO A 242 -10.12 2.15 17.90
CA PRO A 242 -10.50 0.80 18.32
C PRO A 242 -9.39 -0.24 18.10
N ARG A 243 -8.33 0.10 17.38
CA ARG A 243 -7.22 -0.79 17.07
C ARG A 243 -6.14 -0.82 18.16
N LEU A 244 -6.16 0.09 19.13
CA LEU A 244 -5.12 0.21 20.16
C LEU A 244 -4.94 -1.08 20.97
N GLU A 245 -6.01 -1.57 21.61
CA GLU A 245 -5.93 -2.76 22.46
C GLU A 245 -5.54 -4.03 21.65
N PRO A 246 -6.14 -4.32 20.47
CA PRO A 246 -5.70 -5.43 19.63
C PRO A 246 -4.24 -5.31 19.17
N ALA A 247 -3.79 -4.12 18.79
CA ALA A 247 -2.41 -3.88 18.34
C ALA A 247 -1.42 -4.10 19.49
N GLN A 248 -1.73 -3.63 20.70
CA GLN A 248 -0.89 -3.81 21.88
C GLN A 248 -0.75 -5.29 22.24
N ARG A 249 -1.86 -6.02 22.37
CA ARG A 249 -1.85 -7.45 22.69
C ARG A 249 -1.03 -8.25 21.68
N THR A 250 -1.16 -7.91 20.40
CA THR A 250 -0.41 -8.56 19.34
C THR A 250 1.08 -8.24 19.40
N ALA A 251 1.43 -6.98 19.66
CA ALA A 251 2.83 -6.56 19.76
C ALA A 251 3.53 -7.27 20.91
N GLU A 252 2.88 -7.41 22.07
CA GLU A 252 3.41 -8.14 23.23
C GLU A 252 3.73 -9.60 22.87
N GLN A 253 2.79 -10.31 22.22
CA GLN A 253 3.00 -11.69 21.76
C GLN A 253 4.16 -11.80 20.75
N VAL A 254 4.21 -10.91 19.77
CA VAL A 254 5.26 -10.93 18.74
C VAL A 254 6.65 -10.64 19.33
N ILE A 255 6.74 -9.78 20.34
CA ILE A 255 8.00 -9.50 21.05
C ILE A 255 8.48 -10.75 21.79
N GLU A 256 7.59 -11.43 22.52
CA GLU A 256 7.93 -12.69 23.21
C GLU A 256 8.46 -13.75 22.22
N GLU A 257 7.81 -13.89 21.07
CA GLU A 257 8.25 -14.81 20.02
C GLU A 257 9.63 -14.44 19.46
N LEU A 258 9.89 -13.16 19.19
CA LEU A 258 11.18 -12.69 18.66
C LEU A 258 12.33 -12.81 19.67
N GLN A 259 12.04 -12.78 20.97
CA GLN A 259 13.02 -12.98 22.02
C GLN A 259 13.34 -14.45 22.29
N ALA A 260 12.46 -15.36 21.88
CA ALA A 260 12.62 -16.80 22.02
C ALA A 260 13.38 -17.45 20.85
N GLU A 261 13.58 -16.73 19.74
CA GLU A 261 14.37 -17.14 18.57
C GLU A 261 15.87 -16.93 18.76
#